data_AF-A0A957U8W6-F1
#
_entry.id   AF-A0A957U8W6-F1
#
_cell.length_a   1.000
_cell.length_b   1.000
_cell.length_c   1.000
_cell.angle_alpha   90.00
_cell.angle_beta   90.00
_cell.angle_gamma   90.00
#
_symmetry.space_group_name_H-M   'P 1'
#
loop_
_entity.id
_entity.type
_entity.pdbx_description
1 polymer ?
#
loop_
_entity_poly.entity_id
_entity_poly.type
_entity_poly.pdbx_seq_one_letter_code
_entity_poly.pdbx_strand_id
1 'polypeptide(L)'
;MRSKVLSLLLVLVLLLATFSTALAQAEPFCGDLDEADCALLTTATENMMDVASYTAGAEYSAQLIGLPGLPLSEASVNVMVGGAFAYDDAALAAAQQLGMATSQEEIAALMSDSPELFVDFYNGWSFDAQ
;
A
#
# COMPACT_ATOMS: atom_id res chain seq x y z
N MET A 1 16.19 26.53 -1.28
CA MET A 1 15.03 25.65 -1.56
C MET A 1 15.33 24.18 -1.27
N ARG A 2 16.46 23.61 -1.74
CA ARG A 2 16.86 22.20 -1.47
C ARG A 2 16.84 21.75 0.00
N SER A 3 17.36 22.56 0.93
CA SER A 3 17.42 22.19 2.36
C SER A 3 16.03 22.10 3.03
N LYS A 4 15.06 22.94 2.64
CA LYS A 4 13.70 22.90 3.18
C LYS A 4 12.89 21.72 2.64
N VAL A 5 13.11 21.35 1.38
CA VAL A 5 12.49 20.16 0.76
C VAL A 5 13.04 18.88 1.40
N LEU A 6 14.36 18.82 1.67
CA LEU A 6 14.95 17.69 2.39
C LEU A 6 14.38 17.52 3.80
N SER A 7 14.23 18.61 4.57
CA SER A 7 13.63 18.51 5.91
C SER A 7 12.17 18.08 5.88
N LEU A 8 11.40 18.52 4.86
CA LEU A 8 10.00 18.11 4.70
C LEU A 8 9.90 16.62 4.34
N LEU A 9 10.75 16.15 3.42
CA LEU A 9 10.84 14.73 3.05
C LEU A 9 11.29 13.87 4.23
N LEU A 10 12.24 14.33 5.04
CA LEU A 10 12.68 13.63 6.25
C LEU A 10 11.54 13.47 7.26
N VAL A 11 10.75 14.51 7.49
CA VAL A 11 9.58 14.45 8.39
C VAL A 11 8.50 13.53 7.83
N LEU A 12 8.26 13.54 6.52
CA LEU A 12 7.33 12.62 5.87
C LEU A 12 7.78 11.17 6.02
N VAL A 13 9.06 10.88 5.82
CA VAL A 13 9.65 9.55 6.01
C VAL A 13 9.56 9.09 7.47
N LEU A 14 9.82 9.99 8.42
CA LEU A 14 9.70 9.68 9.86
C LEU A 14 8.25 9.38 10.27
N LEU A 15 7.26 10.09 9.69
CA LEU A 15 5.84 9.83 9.92
C LEU A 15 5.38 8.52 9.27
N LEU A 16 5.94 8.14 8.13
CA LEU A 16 5.66 6.85 7.49
C LEU A 16 6.33 5.68 8.23
N ALA A 17 7.49 5.92 8.85
CA ALA A 17 8.26 4.93 9.62
C ALA A 17 7.59 4.54 10.95
N THR A 18 6.77 5.41 11.55
CA THR A 18 6.09 5.12 12.82
C THR A 18 4.98 4.09 12.72
N PHE A 19 4.47 3.81 11.51
CA PHE A 19 3.43 2.80 11.27
C PHE A 19 3.98 1.47 10.75
N SER A 20 5.26 1.42 10.35
CA SER A 20 5.86 0.26 9.68
C SER A 20 5.99 -0.96 10.59
N THR A 21 6.26 -0.76 11.89
CA THR A 21 6.48 -1.87 12.84
C THR A 21 5.20 -2.63 13.19
N ALA A 22 4.03 -2.01 13.03
CA ALA A 22 2.73 -2.66 13.24
C ALA A 22 2.28 -3.45 12.00
N LEU A 23 2.78 -3.09 10.81
CA LEU A 23 2.45 -3.74 9.53
C LEU A 23 3.48 -4.80 9.11
N ALA A 24 4.64 -4.89 9.76
CA ALA A 24 5.72 -5.81 9.43
C ALA A 24 5.71 -7.13 10.25
N GLN A 25 4.60 -7.46 10.91
CA GLN A 25 4.52 -8.68 11.73
C GLN A 25 4.05 -9.86 10.87
N ALA A 26 4.78 -10.97 10.92
CA ALA A 26 4.46 -12.20 10.20
C ALA A 26 3.22 -12.92 10.76
N GLU A 27 2.83 -12.63 12.00
CA GLU A 27 1.61 -13.12 12.65
C GLU A 27 0.76 -11.93 13.12
N PRO A 28 -0.59 -12.03 13.09
CA PRO A 28 -1.46 -10.95 13.52
C PRO A 28 -1.29 -10.67 15.02
N PHE A 29 -1.26 -9.38 15.39
CA PHE A 29 -1.24 -8.98 16.79
C PHE A 29 -2.58 -9.28 17.47
N CYS A 30 -2.61 -10.31 18.33
CA CYS A 30 -3.83 -10.72 19.05
C CYS A 30 -4.13 -9.94 20.33
N GLY A 31 -3.18 -9.17 20.89
CA GLY A 31 -3.42 -8.34 22.08
C GLY A 31 -4.05 -9.11 23.27
N ASP A 32 -5.17 -8.58 23.78
CA ASP A 32 -5.94 -9.15 24.90
C ASP A 32 -7.07 -10.10 24.45
N LEU A 33 -7.09 -10.51 23.18
CA LEU A 33 -8.10 -11.46 22.67
C LEU A 33 -7.91 -12.84 23.32
N ASP A 34 -9.02 -13.55 23.51
CA ASP A 34 -8.95 -14.95 23.90
C ASP A 34 -8.45 -15.83 22.75
N GLU A 35 -8.12 -17.09 23.05
CA GLU A 35 -7.55 -18.01 22.07
C GLU A 35 -8.48 -18.26 20.86
N ALA A 36 -9.79 -18.27 21.09
CA ALA A 36 -10.77 -18.46 20.03
C ALA A 36 -10.84 -17.25 19.10
N ASP A 37 -10.84 -16.04 19.66
CA ASP A 37 -10.87 -14.79 18.89
C ASP A 37 -9.55 -14.54 18.15
N CYS A 38 -8.41 -14.89 18.76
CA CYS A 38 -7.10 -14.84 18.10
C CYS A 38 -7.06 -15.82 16.91
N ALA A 39 -7.59 -17.03 17.06
CA ALA A 39 -7.68 -18.00 15.95
C ALA A 39 -8.57 -17.50 14.80
N LEU A 40 -9.66 -16.80 15.11
CA LEU A 40 -10.50 -16.15 14.11
C LEU A 40 -9.73 -15.05 13.36
N LEU A 41 -8.93 -14.24 14.06
CA LEU A 41 -8.11 -13.20 13.44
C LEU A 41 -7.05 -13.77 12.51
N THR A 42 -6.38 -14.86 12.92
CA THR A 42 -5.43 -15.59 12.07
C THR A 42 -6.11 -16.11 10.82
N THR A 43 -7.24 -16.80 10.97
CA THR A 43 -8.03 -17.33 9.84
C THR A 43 -8.48 -16.21 8.89
N ALA A 44 -8.90 -15.05 9.43
CA ALA A 44 -9.30 -13.91 8.63
C ALA A 44 -8.12 -13.31 7.86
N THR A 45 -6.93 -13.25 8.47
CA THR A 45 -5.70 -12.77 7.83
C THR A 45 -5.28 -13.71 6.69
N GLU A 46 -5.32 -15.03 6.92
CA GLU A 46 -5.06 -16.04 5.89
C GLU A 46 -6.07 -15.90 4.73
N ASN A 47 -7.36 -15.82 5.03
CA ASN A 47 -8.40 -15.63 4.01
C ASN A 47 -8.24 -14.33 3.20
N MET A 48 -7.70 -13.25 3.81
CA MET A 48 -7.43 -12.00 3.10
C MET A 48 -6.33 -12.16 2.04
N MET A 49 -5.38 -13.07 2.23
CA MET A 49 -4.33 -13.36 1.26
C MET A 49 -4.84 -14.06 -0.02
N ASP A 50 -6.06 -14.61 0.04
CA ASP A 50 -6.71 -15.32 -1.06
C ASP A 50 -7.80 -14.47 -1.76
N VAL A 51 -7.93 -13.19 -1.41
CA VAL A 51 -8.92 -12.30 -2.03
C VAL A 51 -8.49 -11.96 -3.46
N ALA A 52 -9.05 -12.70 -4.42
CA ALA A 52 -8.79 -12.52 -5.84
C ALA A 52 -9.49 -11.28 -6.43
N SER A 53 -10.48 -10.66 -5.78
CA SER A 53 -11.13 -9.46 -6.29
C SER A 53 -11.76 -8.60 -5.20
N TYR A 54 -11.69 -7.28 -5.35
CA TYR A 54 -12.33 -6.31 -4.45
C TYR A 54 -12.68 -5.00 -5.16
N THR A 55 -13.55 -4.20 -4.56
CA THR A 55 -13.77 -2.80 -4.95
C THR A 55 -13.17 -1.88 -3.90
N ALA A 56 -12.46 -0.84 -4.31
CA ALA A 56 -11.93 0.17 -3.39
C ALA A 56 -12.23 1.58 -3.88
N GLY A 57 -12.37 2.49 -2.92
CA GLY A 57 -12.58 3.91 -3.13
C GLY A 57 -11.72 4.72 -2.16
N ALA A 58 -11.17 5.83 -2.63
CA ALA A 58 -10.40 6.77 -1.83
C ALA A 58 -10.77 8.20 -2.21
N GLU A 59 -10.85 9.08 -1.23
CA GLU A 59 -11.01 10.52 -1.43
C GLU A 59 -9.78 11.23 -0.86
N TYR A 60 -9.12 12.01 -1.70
CA TYR A 60 -7.97 12.83 -1.35
C TYR A 60 -8.36 14.30 -1.45
N SER A 61 -8.48 14.95 -0.30
CA SER A 61 -8.68 16.39 -0.21
C SER A 61 -7.37 17.08 0.15
N ALA A 62 -6.91 18.00 -0.69
CA ALA A 62 -5.72 18.79 -0.47
C ALA A 62 -6.04 20.28 -0.62
N GLN A 63 -5.59 21.09 0.34
CA GLN A 63 -5.68 22.54 0.27
C GLN A 63 -4.29 23.10 -0.04
N LEU A 64 -4.18 23.78 -1.17
CA LEU A 64 -2.94 24.40 -1.65
C LEU A 64 -3.02 25.90 -1.38
N ILE A 65 -2.19 26.39 -0.46
CA ILE A 65 -2.16 27.80 -0.06
C ILE A 65 -0.84 28.43 -0.52
N GLY A 66 -0.91 29.62 -1.11
CA GLY A 66 0.27 30.43 -1.42
C GLY A 66 1.16 29.88 -2.53
N LEU A 67 0.59 29.22 -3.55
CA LEU A 67 1.33 28.77 -4.73
C LEU A 67 1.87 29.98 -5.52
N PRO A 68 3.20 30.18 -5.59
CA PRO A 68 3.77 31.34 -6.28
C PRO A 68 3.52 31.26 -7.80
N GLY A 69 3.02 32.34 -8.39
CA GLY A 69 2.78 32.46 -9.83
C GLY A 69 1.36 32.12 -10.30
N LEU A 70 0.47 31.68 -9.40
CA LEU A 70 -0.96 31.53 -9.67
C LEU A 70 -1.75 32.71 -9.08
N PRO A 71 -2.78 33.23 -9.77
CA PRO A 71 -3.60 34.35 -9.29
C PRO A 71 -4.57 33.97 -8.16
N LEU A 72 -4.42 32.80 -7.55
CA LEU A 72 -5.29 32.26 -6.50
C LEU A 72 -4.53 32.26 -5.17
N SER A 73 -5.12 32.83 -4.12
CA SER A 73 -4.57 32.79 -2.76
C SER A 73 -4.66 31.40 -2.12
N GLU A 74 -5.64 30.63 -2.54
CA GLU A 74 -5.96 29.29 -2.06
C GLU A 74 -6.62 28.48 -3.19
N ALA A 75 -6.32 27.19 -3.28
CA ALA A 75 -7.01 26.23 -4.13
C ALA A 75 -7.32 24.96 -3.34
N SER A 76 -8.55 24.45 -3.46
CA SER A 76 -8.93 23.15 -2.93
C SER A 76 -8.94 22.13 -4.07
N VAL A 77 -8.30 20.99 -3.86
CA VAL A 77 -8.22 19.87 -4.79
C VAL A 77 -8.85 18.67 -4.10
N ASN A 78 -9.94 18.16 -4.67
CA ASN A 78 -10.54 16.89 -4.26
C ASN A 78 -10.36 15.89 -5.39
N VAL A 79 -9.73 14.76 -5.08
CA VAL A 79 -9.55 13.63 -6.00
C VAL A 79 -10.28 12.45 -5.41
N MET A 80 -11.33 11.99 -6.09
CA MET A 80 -11.93 10.69 -5.81
C MET A 80 -11.29 9.67 -6.74
N VAL A 81 -10.93 8.53 -6.19
CA VAL A 81 -10.37 7.39 -6.91
C VAL A 81 -11.21 6.19 -6.54
N GLY A 82 -11.93 5.62 -7.50
CA GLY A 82 -12.72 4.41 -7.32
C GLY A 82 -12.33 3.35 -8.33
N GLY A 83 -12.47 2.09 -7.97
CA GLY A 83 -12.39 1.02 -8.95
C GLY A 83 -12.61 -0.37 -8.40
N ALA A 84 -12.80 -1.30 -9.34
CA ALA A 84 -12.79 -2.73 -9.11
C ALA A 84 -11.43 -3.30 -9.51
N PHE A 85 -10.93 -4.22 -8.70
CA PHE A 85 -9.63 -4.86 -8.85
C PHE A 85 -9.86 -6.37 -8.87
N ALA A 86 -9.22 -7.08 -9.78
CA ALA A 86 -9.18 -8.54 -9.75
C ALA A 86 -7.81 -9.07 -10.19
N TYR A 87 -7.43 -10.21 -9.62
CA TYR A 87 -6.16 -10.91 -9.85
C TYR A 87 -6.47 -12.34 -10.30
N ASP A 88 -5.75 -12.82 -11.31
CA ASP A 88 -5.73 -14.25 -11.62
C ASP A 88 -4.81 -15.03 -10.65
N ASP A 89 -4.79 -16.35 -10.78
CA ASP A 89 -4.01 -17.23 -9.88
C ASP A 89 -2.50 -16.91 -9.89
N ALA A 90 -1.95 -16.51 -11.04
CA ALA A 90 -0.53 -16.18 -11.17
C ALA A 90 -0.21 -14.85 -10.48
N ALA A 91 -1.07 -13.84 -10.67
CA ALA A 91 -0.92 -12.56 -10.00
C ALA A 91 -1.13 -12.67 -8.49
N LEU A 92 -2.05 -13.53 -8.01
CA LEU A 92 -2.24 -13.77 -6.58
C LEU A 92 -1.00 -14.43 -5.96
N ALA A 93 -0.46 -15.46 -6.60
CA ALA A 93 0.76 -16.13 -6.14
C ALA A 93 1.98 -15.18 -6.16
N ALA A 94 2.08 -14.31 -7.17
CA ALA A 94 3.11 -13.29 -7.24
C ALA A 94 2.94 -12.22 -6.14
N ALA A 95 1.70 -11.76 -5.88
CA ALA A 95 1.39 -10.80 -4.83
C ALA A 95 1.80 -11.31 -3.44
N GLN A 96 1.53 -12.59 -3.15
CA GLN A 96 1.94 -13.22 -1.89
C GLN A 96 3.47 -13.24 -1.73
N GLN A 97 4.22 -13.56 -2.79
CA GLN A 97 5.69 -13.54 -2.75
C GLN A 97 6.25 -12.13 -2.61
N LEU A 98 5.65 -11.14 -3.29
CA LEU A 98 6.03 -9.73 -3.16
C LEU A 98 5.71 -9.19 -1.76
N GLY A 99 4.61 -9.63 -1.16
CA GLY A 99 4.20 -9.26 0.21
C GLY A 99 5.13 -9.77 1.31
N MET A 100 5.98 -10.76 1.02
CA MET A 100 7.01 -11.24 1.95
C MET A 100 8.24 -10.33 2.01
N ALA A 101 8.45 -9.44 1.03
CA ALA A 101 9.54 -8.50 1.06
C ALA A 101 9.20 -7.33 1.99
N THR A 102 9.96 -7.20 3.07
CA THR A 102 9.73 -6.23 4.15
C THR A 102 10.60 -4.98 4.02
N SER A 103 11.60 -5.03 3.14
CA SER A 103 12.55 -3.94 2.91
C SER A 103 12.68 -3.55 1.44
N GLN A 104 13.16 -2.34 1.20
CA GLN A 104 13.42 -1.85 -0.15
C GLN A 104 14.57 -2.62 -0.82
N GLU A 105 15.58 -3.07 -0.07
CA GLU A 105 16.65 -3.91 -0.62
C GLU A 105 16.13 -5.28 -1.07
N GLU A 106 15.22 -5.90 -0.31
CA GLU A 106 14.59 -7.18 -0.70
C GLU A 106 13.74 -7.02 -1.97
N ILE A 107 12.96 -5.94 -2.07
CA ILE A 107 12.21 -5.64 -3.30
C ILE A 107 13.16 -5.42 -4.49
N ALA A 108 14.28 -4.72 -4.28
CA ALA A 108 15.28 -4.50 -5.33
C ALA A 108 15.96 -5.81 -5.76
N ALA A 109 16.26 -6.70 -4.81
CA ALA A 109 16.78 -8.03 -5.10
C ALA A 109 15.77 -8.87 -5.89
N LEU A 110 14.49 -8.87 -5.49
CA LEU A 110 13.42 -9.56 -6.22
C LEU A 110 13.28 -9.04 -7.66
N MET A 111 13.40 -7.73 -7.90
CA MET A 111 13.36 -7.19 -9.27
C MET A 111 14.53 -7.68 -10.13
N SER A 112 15.71 -7.89 -9.54
CA SER A 112 16.89 -8.40 -10.24
C SER A 112 16.80 -9.91 -10.48
N ASP A 113 16.44 -10.66 -9.44
CA ASP A 113 16.60 -12.10 -9.39
C ASP A 113 15.35 -12.85 -9.89
N SER A 114 14.19 -12.21 -9.78
CA SER A 114 12.88 -12.76 -10.13
C SER A 114 12.00 -11.72 -10.84
N PRO A 115 12.43 -11.14 -11.98
CA PRO A 115 11.64 -10.13 -12.70
C PRO A 115 10.28 -10.67 -13.16
N GLU A 116 10.17 -11.97 -13.42
CA GLU A 116 8.93 -12.63 -13.81
C GLU A 116 7.82 -12.48 -12.75
N LEU A 117 8.16 -12.36 -11.45
CA LEU A 117 7.17 -12.09 -10.39
C LEU A 117 6.41 -10.79 -10.66
N PHE A 118 7.10 -9.75 -11.11
CA PHE A 118 6.48 -8.48 -11.42
C PHE A 118 5.65 -8.57 -12.70
N VAL A 119 6.16 -9.30 -13.70
CA VAL A 119 5.45 -9.53 -14.96
C VAL A 119 4.15 -10.29 -14.72
N ASP A 120 4.17 -11.38 -13.95
CA ASP A 120 3.01 -12.18 -13.60
C ASP A 120 1.99 -11.37 -12.80
N PHE A 121 2.46 -10.61 -11.81
CA PHE A 121 1.60 -9.69 -11.04
C PHE A 121 0.88 -8.69 -11.95
N TYR A 122 1.61 -8.00 -12.83
CA TYR A 122 1.01 -6.97 -13.69
C TYR A 122 0.14 -7.54 -14.81
N ASN A 123 0.48 -8.70 -15.37
CA ASN A 123 -0.29 -9.31 -16.45
C ASN A 123 -1.59 -9.94 -15.95
N GLY A 124 -1.59 -10.49 -14.74
CA GLY A 124 -2.78 -11.08 -14.13
C GLY A 124 -3.63 -10.09 -13.33
N TRP A 125 -3.17 -8.84 -13.18
CA TRP A 125 -3.92 -7.77 -12.53
C TRP A 125 -4.85 -7.06 -13.53
N SER A 126 -6.12 -6.98 -13.16
CA SER A 126 -7.16 -6.23 -13.87
C SER A 126 -7.72 -5.12 -12.98
N PHE A 127 -7.94 -3.96 -13.60
CA PHE A 127 -8.46 -2.77 -12.94
C PHE A 127 -9.51 -2.09 -13.81
N ASP A 128 -10.66 -1.80 -13.21
CA ASP A 128 -11.75 -1.03 -13.80
C ASP A 128 -11.99 0.24 -12.96
N ALA A 129 -11.67 1.40 -13.54
CA ALA A 129 -11.82 2.69 -12.86
C ALA A 129 -13.28 3.15 -12.87
N GLN A 130 -13.77 3.64 -11.72
CA GLN A 130 -15.12 4.16 -11.56
C GLN A 130 -15.14 5.68 -11.35
#